data_AF-C8PKU8-F1
#
_entry.id   AF-C8PKU8-F1
#
_cell.length_a   1.000
_cell.length_b   1.000
_cell.length_c   1.000
_cell.angle_alpha   90.00
_cell.angle_beta   90.00
_cell.angle_gamma   90.00
#
_symmetry.space_group_name_H-M   'P 1'
#
loop_
_entity.id
_entity.type
_entity.pdbx_description
1 polymer ?
#
loop_
_entity_poly.entity_id
_entity_poly.type
_entity_poly.pdbx_seq_one_letter_code
_entity_poly.pdbx_strand_id
1 'polypeptide(L)'
;MAEFLIKDAKDGCKFDLLYDGHVLCTSEVYTSKAACKNGIESVAKNAALNKIEDQIAGGEKLNNPKFELYTDKADKVRFRLTASNGQIIAVSKDFEAKADALKVIELIVKQAAKAKIKEA
;
A
#
# COMPACT_ATOMS: atom_id res chain seq x y z
N MET A 1 2.18 -9.15 -14.04
CA MET A 1 1.04 -8.24 -14.30
C MET A 1 0.49 -7.75 -12.96
N ALA A 2 0.24 -6.44 -12.85
CA ALA A 2 -0.35 -5.87 -11.65
C ALA A 2 -1.88 -5.96 -11.66
N GLU A 3 -2.46 -6.27 -10.51
CA GLU A 3 -3.90 -6.33 -10.32
C GLU A 3 -4.30 -5.91 -8.90
N PHE A 4 -5.40 -5.17 -8.78
CA PHE A 4 -6.10 -4.99 -7.52
C PHE A 4 -7.17 -6.05 -7.40
N LEU A 5 -7.10 -6.88 -6.36
CA LEU A 5 -8.09 -7.91 -6.07
C LEU A 5 -8.92 -7.49 -4.86
N ILE A 6 -10.17 -7.10 -5.11
CA ILE A 6 -11.15 -6.81 -4.07
C ILE A 6 -11.66 -8.14 -3.51
N LYS A 7 -11.66 -8.26 -2.18
CA LYS A 7 -12.14 -9.43 -1.44
C LYS A 7 -13.14 -9.00 -0.39
N ASP A 8 -14.14 -9.84 -0.16
CA ASP A 8 -15.04 -9.66 0.96
C ASP A 8 -14.30 -9.88 2.29
N ALA A 9 -14.68 -9.10 3.29
CA ALA A 9 -14.24 -9.19 4.67
C ALA A 9 -15.48 -9.26 5.56
N LYS A 10 -15.30 -9.72 6.82
CA LYS A 10 -16.41 -9.91 7.76
C LYS A 10 -17.35 -8.69 7.86
N ASP A 11 -16.77 -7.49 7.90
CA ASP A 11 -17.49 -6.22 8.10
C ASP A 11 -17.39 -5.28 6.88
N GLY A 12 -17.16 -5.83 5.68
CA GLY A 12 -17.09 -5.03 4.46
C GLY A 12 -16.22 -5.65 3.36
N CYS A 13 -15.34 -4.87 2.75
CA CYS A 13 -14.40 -5.32 1.74
C CYS A 13 -12.99 -4.82 2.02
N LYS A 14 -12.01 -5.48 1.45
CA LYS A 14 -10.62 -4.98 1.36
C LYS A 14 -10.09 -5.27 -0.03
N PHE A 15 -8.94 -4.70 -0.38
CA PHE A 15 -8.25 -5.08 -1.59
C PHE A 15 -6.78 -5.40 -1.33
N ASP A 16 -6.26 -6.31 -2.13
CA ASP A 16 -4.83 -6.55 -2.25
C ASP A 16 -4.35 -5.96 -3.59
N LEU A 17 -3.18 -5.31 -3.58
CA LEU A 17 -2.45 -5.03 -4.81
C LEU A 17 -1.46 -6.17 -5.04
N LEU A 18 -1.58 -6.87 -6.16
CA LEU A 18 -0.73 -7.98 -6.54
C LEU A 18 0.14 -7.61 -7.74
N TYR A 19 1.30 -8.25 -7.83
CA TYR A 19 2.14 -8.28 -9.03
C TYR A 19 2.58 -9.73 -9.30
N ASP A 20 2.18 -10.27 -10.44
CA ASP A 20 2.43 -11.67 -10.81
C ASP A 20 1.98 -12.67 -9.74
N GLY A 21 0.80 -12.44 -9.17
CA GLY A 21 0.20 -13.30 -8.14
C GLY A 21 0.75 -13.10 -6.72
N HIS A 22 1.78 -12.27 -6.55
CA HIS A 22 2.33 -11.95 -5.23
C HIS A 22 1.71 -10.66 -4.67
N VAL A 23 1.20 -10.73 -3.44
CA VAL A 23 0.67 -9.55 -2.73
C VAL A 23 1.81 -8.59 -2.39
N LEU A 24 1.67 -7.34 -2.86
CA LEU A 24 2.55 -6.23 -2.56
C LEU A 24 2.10 -5.47 -1.30
N CYS A 25 0.81 -5.17 -1.21
CA CYS A 25 0.19 -4.53 -0.05
C CYS A 25 -1.31 -4.83 0.02
N THR A 26 -1.88 -4.64 1.21
CA THR A 26 -3.29 -4.89 1.53
C THR A 26 -3.90 -3.63 2.14
N SER A 27 -5.12 -3.30 1.77
CA SER A 27 -5.87 -2.19 2.36
C SER A 27 -6.41 -2.54 3.75
N GLU A 28 -6.80 -1.52 4.50
CA GLU A 28 -7.73 -1.72 5.62
C GLU A 28 -9.10 -2.21 5.11
N VAL A 29 -9.95 -2.67 6.03
CA VAL A 29 -11.33 -3.05 5.70
C VAL A 29 -12.15 -1.79 5.54
N TYR A 30 -12.75 -1.63 4.37
CA TYR A 30 -13.74 -0.61 4.06
C TYR A 30 -15.14 -1.18 4.24
N THR A 31 -16.09 -0.33 4.64
CA THR A 31 -17.48 -0.74 4.88
C THR A 31 -18.31 -0.95 3.60
N SER A 32 -17.79 -0.56 2.42
CA SER A 32 -18.51 -0.70 1.15
C SER A 32 -17.57 -0.88 -0.04
N LYS A 33 -18.05 -1.56 -1.10
CA LYS A 33 -17.31 -1.72 -2.36
C LYS A 33 -16.93 -0.39 -3.01
N ALA A 34 -17.78 0.63 -2.90
CA ALA A 34 -17.47 1.98 -3.39
C ALA A 34 -16.27 2.58 -2.65
N ALA A 35 -16.20 2.43 -1.32
CA ALA A 35 -15.05 2.85 -0.54
C ALA A 35 -13.78 2.06 -0.88
N CYS A 36 -13.86 0.75 -1.15
CA CYS A 36 -12.73 -0.02 -1.67
C CYS A 36 -12.22 0.54 -3.01
N LYS A 37 -13.11 0.85 -3.96
CA LYS A 37 -12.73 1.42 -5.27
C LYS A 37 -12.07 2.79 -5.12
N ASN A 38 -12.60 3.65 -4.25
CA ASN A 38 -11.98 4.94 -3.92
C ASN A 38 -10.59 4.74 -3.26
N GLY A 39 -10.44 3.73 -2.41
CA GLY A 39 -9.15 3.35 -1.83
C GLY A 39 -8.13 2.93 -2.90
N ILE A 40 -8.54 2.14 -3.88
CA ILE A 40 -7.70 1.72 -5.02
C ILE A 40 -7.23 2.94 -5.83
N GLU A 41 -8.15 3.85 -6.19
CA GLU A 41 -7.81 5.09 -6.89
C GLU A 41 -6.83 5.94 -6.09
N SER A 42 -7.04 6.03 -4.77
CA SER A 42 -6.15 6.73 -3.85
C SER A 42 -4.76 6.11 -3.83
N VAL A 43 -4.65 4.77 -3.78
CA VAL A 43 -3.34 4.08 -3.85
C VAL A 43 -2.65 4.37 -5.18
N ALA A 44 -3.34 4.22 -6.31
CA ALA A 44 -2.76 4.46 -7.63
C ALA A 44 -2.25 5.90 -7.79
N LYS A 45 -3.03 6.90 -7.35
CA LYS A 45 -2.65 8.31 -7.42
C LYS A 45 -1.51 8.66 -6.47
N ASN A 46 -1.61 8.24 -5.21
CA ASN A 46 -0.67 8.67 -4.18
C ASN A 46 0.66 7.93 -4.30
N ALA A 47 0.66 6.67 -4.74
CA ALA A 47 1.89 5.95 -5.00
C ALA A 47 2.73 6.62 -6.09
N ALA A 48 2.11 7.16 -7.14
CA ALA A 48 2.81 7.83 -8.24
C ALA A 48 3.61 9.08 -7.81
N LEU A 49 3.33 9.64 -6.62
CA LEU A 49 4.09 10.76 -6.07
C LEU A 49 5.48 10.33 -5.57
N ASN A 50 5.70 9.03 -5.36
CA ASN A 50 6.98 8.45 -4.95
C ASN A 50 7.64 9.17 -3.75
N LYS A 51 6.82 9.63 -2.79
CA LYS A 51 7.29 10.23 -1.54
C LYS A 51 7.51 9.12 -0.53
N ILE A 52 8.75 8.91 -0.10
CA ILE A 52 9.11 7.85 0.84
C ILE A 52 9.77 8.48 2.05
N GLU A 53 9.11 8.40 3.20
CA GLU A 53 9.67 8.74 4.49
C GLU A 53 10.27 7.48 5.11
N ASP A 54 11.57 7.53 5.39
CA ASP A 54 12.33 6.43 5.95
C ASP A 54 12.50 6.60 7.46
N GLN A 55 11.54 6.07 8.21
CA GLN A 55 11.53 6.13 9.68
C GLN A 55 12.55 5.17 10.29
N ILE A 56 13.01 4.15 9.55
CA ILE A 56 14.02 3.20 10.01
C ILE A 56 15.39 3.87 10.10
N ALA A 57 15.77 4.64 9.07
CA ALA A 57 17.03 5.37 9.06
C ALA A 57 16.98 6.76 9.71
N GLY A 58 15.82 7.17 10.24
CA GLY A 58 15.62 8.51 10.80
C GLY A 58 15.69 9.62 9.75
N GLY A 59 15.21 9.35 8.53
CA GLY A 59 15.18 10.30 7.43
C GLY A 59 14.23 11.49 7.66
N GLU A 60 14.20 12.41 6.69
CA GLU A 60 13.35 13.60 6.75
C GLU A 60 11.87 13.22 6.86
N LYS A 61 11.16 13.90 7.77
CA LYS A 61 9.72 13.77 7.91
C LYS A 61 9.00 14.46 6.74
N LEU A 62 8.25 13.70 5.98
CA LEU A 62 7.46 14.19 4.84
C LEU A 62 6.01 14.47 5.23
N ASN A 63 5.36 15.35 4.47
CA ASN A 63 3.91 15.54 4.57
C ASN A 63 3.16 14.47 3.76
N ASN A 64 1.92 14.20 4.15
CA ASN A 64 1.03 13.29 3.43
C ASN A 64 0.61 13.86 2.06
N PRO A 65 0.29 13.00 1.08
CA PRO A 65 0.42 11.53 1.10
C PRO A 65 1.87 11.07 0.90
N LYS A 66 2.23 9.93 1.50
CA LYS A 66 3.58 9.36 1.42
C LYS A 66 3.58 7.87 1.77
N PHE A 67 4.62 7.16 1.33
CA PHE A 67 5.03 5.91 1.95
C PHE A 67 5.78 6.21 3.24
N GLU A 68 5.48 5.48 4.29
CA GLU A 68 6.25 5.45 5.52
C GLU A 68 6.88 4.06 5.63
N LEU A 69 8.20 4.00 5.65
CA LEU A 69 8.99 2.79 5.84
C LEU A 69 9.41 2.73 7.30
N TYR A 70 8.97 1.69 8.02
CA TYR A 70 9.06 1.62 9.47
C TYR A 70 9.30 0.19 9.94
N THR A 71 9.73 0.07 11.20
CA THR A 71 9.82 -1.20 11.91
C THR A 71 8.62 -1.33 12.84
N ASP A 72 7.87 -2.43 12.77
CA ASP A 72 6.74 -2.67 13.67
C ASP A 72 7.20 -3.07 15.08
N LYS A 73 6.25 -3.31 15.99
CA LYS A 73 6.54 -3.70 17.39
C LYS A 73 7.22 -5.07 17.53
N ALA A 74 7.27 -5.87 16.46
CA ALA A 74 7.89 -7.19 16.41
C ALA A 74 9.21 -7.16 15.61
N ASP A 75 9.83 -5.99 15.49
CA ASP A 75 11.07 -5.75 14.76
C ASP A 75 11.01 -6.13 13.27
N LYS A 76 9.81 -6.13 12.68
CA LYS A 76 9.62 -6.42 11.25
C LYS A 76 9.58 -5.15 10.43
N VAL A 77 10.32 -5.17 9.31
CA VAL A 77 10.29 -4.09 8.33
C VAL A 77 8.96 -4.12 7.60
N ARG A 78 8.28 -2.97 7.54
CA ARG A 78 7.04 -2.78 6.78
C ARG A 78 7.03 -1.40 6.14
N PHE A 79 6.13 -1.22 5.17
CA PHE A 79 5.73 0.10 4.74
C PHE A 79 4.21 0.25 4.81
N ARG A 80 3.77 1.50 4.90
CA ARG A 80 2.37 1.88 4.70
C ARG A 80 2.27 3.09 3.80
N LEU A 81 1.21 3.17 3.01
CA LEU A 81 0.89 4.34 2.20
C LEU A 81 -0.22 5.14 2.90
N THR A 82 0.01 6.44 3.06
CA THR A 82 -0.99 7.38 3.60
C THR A 82 -1.64 8.19 2.47
N ALA A 83 -2.92 8.50 2.64
CA ALA A 83 -3.63 9.48 1.82
C ALA A 83 -3.37 10.91 2.32
N SER A 84 -3.76 11.93 1.55
CA SER A 84 -3.53 13.34 1.89
C SER A 84 -4.07 13.77 3.26
N ASN A 85 -5.14 13.12 3.73
CA ASN A 85 -5.74 13.35 5.05
C ASN A 85 -5.08 12.54 6.19
N GLY A 86 -4.01 11.79 5.90
CA GLY A 86 -3.27 10.97 6.86
C GLY A 86 -3.85 9.58 7.11
N GLN A 87 -4.96 9.20 6.47
CA GLN A 87 -5.48 7.84 6.56
C GLN A 87 -4.52 6.84 5.91
N ILE A 88 -4.35 5.68 6.53
CA ILE A 88 -3.60 4.56 5.95
C ILE A 88 -4.50 3.89 4.92
N ILE A 89 -4.02 3.76 3.68
CA ILE A 89 -4.79 3.18 2.58
C ILE A 89 -4.21 1.86 2.08
N ALA A 90 -2.96 1.56 2.42
CA ALA A 90 -2.34 0.26 2.15
C ALA A 90 -1.21 0.00 3.14
N VAL A 91 -1.05 -1.25 3.56
CA VAL A 91 0.02 -1.74 4.43
C VAL A 91 0.67 -2.96 3.79
N SER A 92 1.99 -3.04 3.86
CA SER A 92 2.72 -4.20 3.38
C SER A 92 2.67 -5.38 4.35
N LYS A 93 3.03 -6.56 3.84
CA LYS A 93 3.53 -7.65 4.69
C LYS A 93 4.87 -7.26 5.34
N ASP A 94 5.36 -8.13 6.22
CA ASP A 94 6.72 -8.02 6.73
C ASP A 94 7.77 -8.33 5.66
N PHE A 95 8.92 -7.67 5.80
CA PHE A 95 10.11 -7.90 5.00
C PHE A 95 11.28 -8.24 5.93
N GLU A 96 12.21 -9.05 5.43
CA GLU A 96 13.47 -9.33 6.11
C GLU A 96 14.43 -8.14 6.04
N ALA A 97 14.38 -7.38 4.93
CA ALA A 97 15.25 -6.23 4.71
C ALA A 97 14.49 -5.01 4.17
N LYS A 98 14.97 -3.84 4.58
CA LYS A 98 14.55 -2.53 4.07
C LYS A 98 14.61 -2.43 2.54
N ALA A 99 15.66 -3.01 1.95
CA ALA A 99 15.85 -2.99 0.50
C ALA A 99 14.71 -3.70 -0.24
N ASP A 100 14.13 -4.76 0.33
CA ASP A 100 13.04 -5.50 -0.31
C ASP A 100 11.71 -4.74 -0.22
N ALA A 101 11.47 -4.07 0.91
CA ALA A 101 10.35 -3.13 1.04
C ALA A 101 10.43 -2.01 -0.02
N LEU A 102 11.62 -1.44 -0.24
CA LEU A 102 11.83 -0.41 -1.26
C LEU A 102 11.59 -0.91 -2.69
N LYS A 103 12.04 -2.12 -3.02
CA LYS A 103 11.73 -2.74 -4.33
C LYS A 103 10.22 -2.90 -4.54
N VAL A 104 9.50 -3.29 -3.49
CA VAL A 104 8.04 -3.39 -3.57
C VAL A 104 7.39 -2.01 -3.74
N ILE A 105 7.83 -0.99 -3.01
CA ILE A 105 7.35 0.39 -3.21
C ILE A 105 7.58 0.82 -4.66
N GLU A 106 8.76 0.59 -5.22
CA GLU A 106 9.08 0.92 -6.61
C GLU A 106 8.15 0.21 -7.61
N LEU A 107 7.83 -1.06 -7.38
CA LEU A 107 6.85 -1.80 -8.18
C LEU A 107 5.46 -1.16 -8.09
N ILE A 108 5.01 -0.79 -6.88
CA ILE A 108 3.71 -0.12 -6.68
C ILE A 108 3.69 1.21 -7.43
N VAL A 109 4.72 2.05 -7.30
CA VAL A 109 4.84 3.34 -8.00
C VAL A 109 4.71 3.16 -9.52
N LYS A 110 5.36 2.12 -10.08
CA LYS A 110 5.38 1.88 -11.53
C LYS A 110 4.11 1.24 -12.08
N GLN A 111 3.41 0.45 -11.27
CA GLN A 111 2.39 -0.50 -11.76
C GLN A 111 0.99 -0.26 -11.22
N ALA A 112 0.82 0.41 -10.06
CA ALA A 112 -0.50 0.59 -9.45
C ALA A 112 -1.49 1.32 -10.38
N ALA A 113 -1.06 2.38 -11.07
CA ALA A 113 -1.90 3.11 -12.03
C ALA A 113 -2.29 2.30 -13.28
N LYS A 114 -1.63 1.17 -13.53
CA LYS A 114 -1.88 0.28 -14.67
C LYS A 114 -2.57 -1.03 -14.27
N ALA A 115 -2.78 -1.22 -12.97
CA ALA A 115 -3.28 -2.46 -12.42
C ALA A 115 -4.76 -2.65 -12.79
N LYS A 116 -5.12 -3.85 -13.22
CA LYS A 116 -6.51 -4.21 -13.48
C LYS A 116 -7.23 -4.43 -12.16
N ILE A 117 -8.49 -4.01 -12.06
CA ILE A 117 -9.32 -4.29 -10.88
C ILE A 117 -10.08 -5.59 -11.13
N LYS A 118 -10.04 -6.49 -10.15
CA LYS A 118 -10.80 -7.75 -10.10
C LYS A 118 -11.56 -7.84 -8.78
N GLU A 119 -12.69 -8.53 -8.80
CA GLU A 119 -13.46 -8.89 -7.60
C GLU A 119 -13.37 -10.42 -7.45
N ALA A 120 -13.09 -10.88 -6.23
CA ALA A 120 -12.98 -12.30 -5.87
C ALA A 120 -14.34 -12.93 -5.60
#